data_AF-A0A938W3P2-F1
#
_entry.id   AF-A0A938W3P2-F1
#
_cell.length_a   1.000
_cell.length_b   1.000
_cell.length_c   1.000
_cell.angle_alpha   90.00
_cell.angle_beta   90.00
_cell.angle_gamma   90.00
#
_symmetry.space_group_name_H-M   'P 1'
#
loop_
_entity.id
_entity.type
_entity.pdbx_description
1 polymer ?
#
loop_
_entity_poly.entity_id
_entity_poly.type
_entity_poly.pdbx_seq_one_letter_code
_entity_poly.pdbx_strand_id
1 'polypeptide(L)'
;MRRFLQFSVTVIILTVIMFGAWALSASLLPEGIFRPYFSRLFAARVGELTFTRIFLANLVLPFLGVQFMNLFRVGKTPGGLYILPIFWILYGVLLGTNSFVFAGDKVPISVSVIWARSGFTELLAYTAGYEASREWALWEQQGLWKVKRLNDKKWQTKVQDWVYWFAGLLLLILAAVREVQ
;
A
#
# COMPACT_ATOMS: atom_id res chain seq x y z
N MET A 1 -13.58 13.46 -13.83
CA MET A 1 -13.12 14.37 -12.75
C MET A 1 -13.44 13.86 -11.35
N ARG A 2 -14.70 13.49 -11.03
CA ARG A 2 -15.07 13.05 -9.66
C ARG A 2 -14.24 11.88 -9.09
N ARG A 3 -13.96 10.83 -9.88
CA ARG A 3 -13.14 9.69 -9.42
C ARG A 3 -11.70 10.08 -9.13
N PHE A 4 -11.09 10.88 -10.00
CA PHE A 4 -9.74 11.40 -9.77
C PHE A 4 -9.68 12.24 -8.48
N LEU A 5 -10.67 13.09 -8.24
CA LEU A 5 -10.73 13.86 -7.00
C LEU A 5 -10.88 12.97 -5.75
N GLN A 6 -11.69 11.91 -5.82
CA GLN A 6 -11.80 10.92 -4.73
C GLN A 6 -10.48 10.19 -4.48
N PHE A 7 -9.79 9.79 -5.55
CA PHE A 7 -8.47 9.19 -5.47
C PHE A 7 -7.46 10.13 -4.80
N SER A 8 -7.37 11.39 -5.25
CA SER A 8 -6.47 12.39 -4.69
C SER A 8 -6.77 12.67 -3.21
N VAL A 9 -8.04 12.79 -2.85
CA VAL A 9 -8.46 12.95 -1.44
C VAL A 9 -8.04 11.74 -0.60
N THR A 10 -8.22 10.53 -1.13
CA THR A 10 -7.79 9.30 -0.45
C THR A 10 -6.28 9.29 -0.23
N VAL A 11 -5.49 9.61 -1.26
CA VAL A 11 -4.02 9.73 -1.16
C VAL A 11 -3.61 10.76 -0.13
N ILE A 12 -4.23 11.95 -0.12
CA ILE A 12 -3.93 13.01 0.86
C ILE A 12 -4.20 12.52 2.28
N ILE A 13 -5.38 11.92 2.54
CA ILE A 13 -5.73 11.40 3.86
C ILE A 13 -4.72 10.34 4.31
N LEU A 14 -4.38 9.40 3.44
CA LEU A 14 -3.44 8.33 3.75
C LEU A 14 -2.02 8.88 3.99
N THR A 15 -1.62 9.91 3.25
CA THR A 15 -0.34 10.60 3.45
C THR A 15 -0.29 11.29 4.81
N VAL A 16 -1.36 11.98 5.23
CA VAL A 16 -1.46 12.61 6.55
C VAL A 16 -1.38 11.56 7.66
N ILE A 17 -2.10 10.44 7.52
CA ILE A 17 -2.04 9.33 8.48
C ILE A 17 -0.62 8.75 8.56
N MET A 18 0.03 8.52 7.42
CA MET A 18 1.42 8.03 7.36
C MET A 18 2.38 9.01 8.05
N PHE A 19 2.24 10.32 7.84
CA PHE A 19 3.04 11.34 8.53
C PHE A 19 2.80 11.33 10.04
N GLY A 20 1.56 11.20 10.48
CA GLY A 20 1.23 11.06 11.89
C GLY A 20 1.90 9.82 12.49
N ALA A 21 1.81 8.68 11.81
CA ALA A 21 2.47 7.44 12.22
C ALA A 21 4.00 7.59 12.28
N TRP A 22 4.60 8.28 11.31
CA TRP A 22 6.03 8.57 11.28
C TRP A 22 6.46 9.46 12.46
N ALA A 23 5.78 10.59 12.68
CA ALA A 23 6.11 11.52 13.76
C ALA A 23 5.96 10.87 15.14
N LEU A 24 4.88 10.11 15.35
CA LEU A 24 4.64 9.39 16.60
C LEU A 24 5.66 8.27 16.82
N SER A 25 5.94 7.44 15.81
CA SER A 25 6.91 6.35 15.98
C SER A 25 8.33 6.88 16.17
N ALA A 26 8.71 7.97 15.51
CA ALA A 26 10.02 8.58 15.65
C ALA A 26 10.31 9.17 17.04
N SER A 27 9.24 9.51 17.79
CA SER A 27 9.31 10.12 19.13
C SER A 27 9.05 9.12 20.26
N LEU A 28 8.17 8.14 20.03
CA LEU A 28 7.70 7.21 21.07
C LEU A 28 8.41 5.85 21.05
N LEU A 29 8.97 5.43 19.92
CA LEU A 29 9.52 4.09 19.76
C LEU A 29 11.05 4.11 19.61
N PRO A 30 11.75 3.10 20.16
CA PRO A 30 13.19 2.94 19.95
C PRO A 30 13.56 2.75 18.48
N GLU A 31 14.72 3.29 18.10
CA GLU A 31 15.29 3.06 16.79
C GLU A 31 15.62 1.58 16.58
N GLY A 32 15.33 1.06 15.39
CA GLY A 32 15.60 -0.32 15.00
C GLY A 32 14.69 -1.38 15.64
N ILE A 33 13.68 -1.00 16.44
CA ILE A 33 12.85 -1.95 17.20
C ILE A 33 12.22 -3.05 16.32
N PHE A 34 11.83 -2.72 15.09
CA PHE A 34 11.21 -3.68 14.16
C PHE A 34 12.20 -4.33 13.19
N ARG A 35 13.46 -3.84 13.15
CA ARG A 35 14.47 -4.31 12.18
C ARG A 35 14.68 -5.83 12.26
N PRO A 36 14.80 -6.47 13.44
CA PRO A 36 14.98 -7.93 13.51
C PRO A 36 13.83 -8.73 12.89
N TYR A 37 12.59 -8.25 13.01
CA TYR A 37 11.43 -8.91 12.41
C TYR A 37 11.47 -8.81 10.90
N PHE A 38 11.68 -7.61 10.36
CA PHE A 38 11.70 -7.38 8.91
C PHE A 38 12.92 -7.99 8.23
N SER A 39 14.10 -7.99 8.87
CA SER A 39 15.27 -8.70 8.37
C SER A 39 15.07 -10.21 8.29
N ARG A 40 14.25 -10.81 9.17
CA ARG A 40 13.88 -12.24 9.08
C ARG A 40 12.81 -12.49 8.02
N LEU A 41 11.77 -11.66 8.00
CA LEU A 41 10.67 -11.80 7.04
C LEU A 41 11.16 -11.67 5.60
N PHE A 42 12.06 -10.72 5.38
CA PHE A 42 12.59 -10.43 4.06
C PHE A 42 13.94 -11.08 3.79
N ALA A 43 14.51 -11.83 4.75
CA ALA A 43 15.82 -12.51 4.77
C ALA A 43 16.61 -12.40 3.47
N ALA A 44 16.96 -11.17 3.13
CA ALA A 44 17.74 -10.87 1.95
C ALA A 44 19.15 -11.06 2.45
N ARG A 45 19.75 -12.22 2.15
CA ARG A 45 21.21 -12.28 2.16
C ARG A 45 21.68 -11.09 1.34
N VAL A 46 22.52 -10.26 1.95
CA VAL A 46 23.09 -9.04 1.36
C VAL A 46 23.58 -9.41 -0.04
N GLY A 47 22.85 -9.00 -1.09
CA GLY A 47 23.14 -9.35 -2.48
C GLY A 47 21.99 -9.93 -3.34
N GLU A 48 20.81 -10.29 -2.80
CA GLU A 48 19.74 -10.93 -3.59
C GLU A 48 18.43 -10.13 -3.76
N LEU A 49 18.47 -8.80 -3.66
CA LEU A 49 17.34 -7.96 -4.06
C LEU A 49 17.30 -7.86 -5.60
N THR A 50 16.61 -8.80 -6.24
CA THR A 50 16.38 -8.74 -7.68
C THR A 50 15.11 -7.94 -7.99
N PHE A 51 15.09 -7.25 -9.13
CA PHE A 51 13.90 -6.56 -9.65
C PHE A 51 12.67 -7.44 -9.56
N THR A 52 12.77 -8.70 -10.01
CA THR A 52 11.67 -9.66 -10.02
C THR A 52 11.15 -9.95 -8.61
N ARG A 53 12.03 -10.11 -7.62
CA ARG A 53 11.61 -10.38 -6.23
C ARG A 53 10.90 -9.18 -5.63
N ILE A 54 11.44 -7.97 -5.78
CA ILE A 54 10.82 -6.73 -5.29
C ILE A 54 9.47 -6.49 -5.98
N PHE A 55 9.45 -6.60 -7.30
CA PHE A 55 8.23 -6.41 -8.09
C PHE A 55 7.15 -7.43 -7.71
N LEU A 56 7.49 -8.72 -7.64
CA LEU A 56 6.50 -9.75 -7.28
C LEU A 56 6.04 -9.65 -5.83
N ALA A 57 6.92 -9.32 -4.89
CA ALA A 57 6.53 -9.12 -3.49
C ALA A 57 5.50 -8.00 -3.37
N ASN A 58 5.71 -6.89 -4.07
CA ASN A 58 4.79 -5.75 -4.12
C ASN A 58 3.52 -6.02 -4.93
N LEU A 59 3.63 -6.76 -6.03
CA LEU A 59 2.50 -7.09 -6.88
C LEU A 59 1.54 -8.05 -6.17
N VAL A 60 2.07 -9.15 -5.62
CA VAL A 60 1.25 -10.26 -5.11
C VAL A 60 0.64 -9.92 -3.76
N LEU A 61 1.43 -9.40 -2.82
CA LEU A 61 0.96 -9.21 -1.45
C LEU A 61 0.11 -7.93 -1.31
N PRO A 62 0.67 -6.71 -1.43
CA PRO A 62 -0.11 -5.50 -1.21
C PRO A 62 -0.99 -5.13 -2.42
N PHE A 63 -0.46 -5.12 -3.66
CA PHE A 63 -1.25 -4.64 -4.80
C PHE A 63 -2.45 -5.54 -5.12
N LEU A 64 -2.23 -6.85 -5.30
CA LEU A 64 -3.32 -7.80 -5.51
C LEU A 64 -4.08 -8.09 -4.21
N GLY A 65 -3.45 -8.04 -3.03
CA GLY A 65 -4.15 -8.22 -1.76
C GLY A 65 -5.20 -7.14 -1.49
N VAL A 66 -4.91 -5.87 -1.80
CA VAL A 66 -5.90 -4.78 -1.71
C VAL A 66 -7.08 -5.03 -2.66
N GLN A 67 -6.81 -5.50 -3.88
CA GLN A 67 -7.85 -5.84 -4.86
C GLN A 67 -8.69 -7.04 -4.42
N PHE A 68 -8.05 -8.07 -3.86
CA PHE A 68 -8.72 -9.21 -3.27
C PHE A 68 -9.66 -8.76 -2.15
N MET A 69 -9.22 -7.85 -1.29
CA MET A 69 -10.06 -7.30 -0.22
C MET A 69 -11.22 -6.47 -0.74
N ASN A 70 -11.10 -5.85 -1.93
CA ASN A 70 -12.21 -5.19 -2.61
C ASN A 70 -13.27 -6.16 -3.16
N LEU A 71 -13.00 -7.48 -3.20
CA LEU A 71 -14.05 -8.47 -3.43
C LEU A 71 -15.04 -8.54 -2.27
N PHE A 72 -14.67 -8.03 -1.10
CA PHE A 72 -15.54 -7.85 0.05
C PHE A 72 -15.96 -6.38 0.19
N ARG A 73 -17.10 -6.13 0.82
CA ARG A 73 -17.52 -4.79 1.24
C ARG A 73 -18.14 -4.83 2.63
N VAL A 74 -18.07 -3.72 3.35
CA VAL A 74 -18.81 -3.50 4.60
C VAL A 74 -19.82 -2.39 4.31
N GLY A 75 -21.11 -2.74 4.23
CA GLY A 75 -22.15 -1.83 3.77
C GLY A 75 -21.87 -1.29 2.35
N LYS A 76 -21.59 0.01 2.24
CA LYS A 76 -21.26 0.67 0.95
C LYS A 76 -19.76 0.82 0.70
N THR A 77 -18.92 0.43 1.66
CA THR A 77 -17.47 0.68 1.62
C THR A 77 -16.73 -0.56 1.12
N PRO A 78 -15.90 -0.46 0.07
CA PRO A 78 -15.09 -1.58 -0.41
C PRO A 78 -14.07 -2.01 0.65
N GLY A 79 -13.83 -3.32 0.76
CA GLY A 79 -13.00 -3.92 1.80
C GLY A 79 -11.53 -3.50 1.73
N GLY A 80 -11.01 -3.19 0.55
CA GLY A 80 -9.64 -2.71 0.36
C GLY A 80 -9.37 -1.41 1.12
N LEU A 81 -10.38 -0.56 1.39
CA LEU A 81 -10.21 0.67 2.17
C LEU A 81 -9.87 0.40 3.65
N TYR A 82 -10.14 -0.80 4.17
CA TYR A 82 -9.79 -1.17 5.55
C TYR A 82 -8.35 -1.68 5.67
N ILE A 83 -7.80 -2.26 4.61
CA ILE A 83 -6.43 -2.78 4.60
C ILE A 83 -5.43 -1.75 4.07
N LEU A 84 -5.85 -0.90 3.12
CA LEU A 84 -4.97 0.10 2.52
C LEU A 84 -4.28 1.01 3.56
N PRO A 85 -4.97 1.59 4.57
CA PRO A 85 -4.33 2.40 5.60
C PRO A 85 -3.24 1.66 6.38
N ILE A 86 -3.35 0.33 6.53
CA ILE A 86 -2.35 -0.47 7.27
C ILE A 86 -0.98 -0.38 6.58
N PHE A 87 -0.93 -0.49 5.25
CA PHE A 87 0.33 -0.37 4.50
C PHE A 87 0.95 1.02 4.65
N TRP A 88 0.14 2.08 4.58
CA TRP A 88 0.59 3.46 4.77
C TRP A 88 1.10 3.71 6.19
N ILE A 89 0.37 3.23 7.21
CA ILE A 89 0.80 3.34 8.62
C ILE A 89 2.09 2.57 8.84
N LEU A 90 2.18 1.32 8.39
CA LEU A 90 3.38 0.49 8.55
C LEU A 90 4.61 1.17 7.93
N TYR A 91 4.48 1.74 6.73
CA TYR A 91 5.56 2.47 6.10
C TYR A 91 5.99 3.70 6.92
N GLY A 92 5.04 4.50 7.41
CA GLY A 92 5.33 5.62 8.32
C GLY A 92 6.02 5.17 9.61
N VAL A 93 5.55 4.09 10.22
CA VAL A 93 6.18 3.51 11.42
C VAL A 93 7.63 3.13 11.14
N LEU A 94 7.89 2.42 10.04
CA LEU A 94 9.23 1.99 9.63
C LEU A 94 10.19 3.14 9.37
N LEU A 95 9.69 4.24 8.78
CA LEU A 95 10.45 5.48 8.62
C LEU A 95 10.84 6.07 9.97
N GLY A 96 9.90 6.17 10.91
CA GLY A 96 10.19 6.80 12.21
C GLY A 96 11.12 6.00 13.10
N THR A 97 11.00 4.66 13.07
CA THR A 97 11.90 3.78 13.83
C THR A 97 13.16 3.39 13.07
N ASN A 98 13.42 3.96 11.88
CA ASN A 98 14.54 3.59 11.00
C ASN A 98 14.74 2.06 10.89
N SER A 99 13.64 1.32 10.73
CA SER A 99 13.62 -0.15 10.86
C SER A 99 13.61 -0.88 9.51
N PHE A 100 13.93 -0.19 8.42
CA PHE A 100 14.16 -0.84 7.13
C PHE A 100 15.36 -1.79 7.19
N VAL A 101 15.33 -2.84 6.36
CA VAL A 101 16.37 -3.88 6.32
C VAL A 101 17.74 -3.28 5.99
N PHE A 102 17.77 -2.28 5.10
CA PHE A 102 18.96 -1.51 4.73
C PHE A 102 18.87 -0.08 5.26
N ALA A 103 18.81 0.05 6.59
CA ALA A 103 18.77 1.35 7.25
C ALA A 103 20.17 2.00 7.27
N GLY A 104 20.29 3.17 6.63
CA GLY A 104 21.38 4.12 6.85
C GLY A 104 21.05 5.09 8.00
N ASP A 105 21.47 6.34 7.87
CA ASP A 105 21.16 7.37 8.87
C ASP A 105 19.66 7.61 9.05
N LYS A 106 19.28 8.06 10.25
CA LYS A 106 17.89 8.39 10.60
C LYS A 106 17.36 9.45 9.64
N VAL A 107 16.23 9.14 9.02
CA VAL A 107 15.65 9.99 7.99
C VAL A 107 14.89 11.16 8.63
N PRO A 108 15.19 12.42 8.25
CA PRO A 108 14.46 13.57 8.79
C PRO A 108 13.01 13.55 8.31
N ILE A 109 12.10 14.01 9.18
CA ILE A 109 10.70 14.16 8.81
C ILE A 109 10.57 15.30 7.80
N SER A 110 10.33 14.97 6.53
CA SER A 110 10.19 15.94 5.46
C SER A 110 9.35 15.39 4.31
N VAL A 111 8.59 16.26 3.66
CA VAL A 111 7.84 15.94 2.42
C VAL A 111 8.79 15.62 1.27
N SER A 112 9.98 16.23 1.23
CA SER A 112 10.95 15.94 0.16
C SER A 112 11.47 14.50 0.19
N VAL A 113 11.51 13.87 1.38
CA VAL A 113 11.95 12.48 1.56
C VAL A 113 10.98 11.50 0.89
N ILE A 114 9.69 11.82 0.86
CA ILE A 114 8.66 10.97 0.30
C ILE A 114 8.93 10.68 -1.18
N TRP A 115 9.28 11.73 -1.93
CA TRP A 115 9.62 11.61 -3.35
C TRP A 115 10.98 10.98 -3.60
N ALA A 116 11.84 10.96 -2.58
CA ALA A 116 13.17 10.37 -2.65
C ALA A 116 13.18 8.85 -2.45
N ARG A 117 12.09 8.25 -1.95
CA ARG A 117 12.01 6.83 -1.60
C ARG A 117 11.06 6.08 -2.53
N SER A 118 11.36 4.81 -2.81
CA SER A 118 10.52 3.87 -3.57
C SER A 118 9.18 3.62 -2.88
N GLY A 119 9.18 3.49 -1.54
CA GLY A 119 8.00 3.07 -0.78
C GLY A 119 6.76 3.93 -0.97
N PHE A 120 6.89 5.25 -1.14
CA PHE A 120 5.71 6.07 -1.44
C PHE A 120 5.12 5.77 -2.83
N THR A 121 5.97 5.54 -3.82
CA THR A 121 5.54 5.12 -5.17
C THR A 121 4.80 3.79 -5.12
N GLU A 122 5.24 2.84 -4.28
CA GLU A 122 4.54 1.57 -4.05
C GLU A 122 3.18 1.78 -3.40
N LEU A 123 3.08 2.63 -2.38
CA LEU A 123 1.82 2.97 -1.71
C LEU A 123 0.81 3.64 -2.65
N LEU A 124 1.28 4.52 -3.54
CA LEU A 124 0.45 5.09 -4.61
C LEU A 124 -0.03 4.00 -5.57
N ALA A 125 0.82 3.02 -5.91
CA ALA A 125 0.43 1.90 -6.75
C ALA A 125 -0.70 1.08 -6.11
N TYR A 126 -0.59 0.76 -4.81
CA TYR A 126 -1.64 0.01 -4.11
C TYR A 126 -2.95 0.80 -4.05
N THR A 127 -2.87 2.12 -3.87
CA THR A 127 -4.03 3.01 -3.86
C THR A 127 -4.69 3.08 -5.24
N ALA A 128 -3.89 3.04 -6.32
CA ALA A 128 -4.41 2.93 -7.69
C ALA A 128 -5.07 1.56 -7.93
N GLY A 129 -4.46 0.47 -7.44
CA GLY A 129 -5.06 -0.86 -7.45
C GLY A 129 -6.40 -0.95 -6.70
N TYR A 130 -6.50 -0.26 -5.55
CA TYR A 130 -7.76 -0.08 -4.83
C TYR A 130 -8.80 0.61 -5.71
N GLU A 131 -8.47 1.77 -6.29
CA GLU A 131 -9.44 2.54 -7.07
C GLU A 131 -9.89 1.80 -8.35
N ALA A 132 -9.00 1.03 -8.96
CA ALA A 132 -9.29 0.18 -10.12
C ALA A 132 -10.30 -0.94 -9.80
N SER A 133 -10.24 -1.48 -8.58
CA SER A 133 -11.04 -2.64 -8.16
C SER A 133 -12.19 -2.30 -7.20
N ARG A 134 -12.41 -1.02 -6.89
CA ARG A 134 -13.36 -0.58 -5.84
C ARG A 134 -14.80 -1.07 -6.05
N GLU A 135 -15.20 -1.36 -7.29
CA GLU A 135 -16.56 -1.81 -7.65
C GLU A 135 -16.66 -3.34 -7.79
N TRP A 136 -15.58 -4.09 -7.50
CA TRP A 136 -15.49 -5.54 -7.69
C TRP A 136 -16.21 -6.38 -6.63
N ALA A 137 -16.68 -5.76 -5.54
CA ALA A 137 -17.31 -6.46 -4.42
C ALA A 137 -18.31 -7.54 -4.90
N LEU A 138 -18.03 -8.78 -4.51
CA LEU A 138 -18.83 -9.99 -4.71
C LEU A 138 -19.53 -10.41 -3.42
N TRP A 139 -18.96 -10.04 -2.28
CA TRP A 139 -19.42 -10.42 -0.95
C TRP A 139 -19.60 -9.19 -0.06
N GLU A 140 -20.57 -9.27 0.84
CA GLU A 140 -20.82 -8.28 1.89
C GLU A 140 -20.59 -8.90 3.27
N GLN A 141 -19.69 -8.28 4.02
CA GLN A 141 -19.40 -8.62 5.40
C GLN A 141 -20.49 -8.02 6.30
N GLN A 142 -21.21 -8.87 7.05
CA GLN A 142 -22.34 -8.49 7.91
C GLN A 142 -22.03 -8.59 9.42
N GLY A 143 -20.77 -8.77 9.79
CA GLY A 143 -20.32 -8.96 11.17
C GLY A 143 -18.88 -9.44 11.19
N LEU A 144 -18.45 -10.15 12.23
CA LEU A 144 -17.09 -10.71 12.28
C LEU A 144 -16.95 -11.99 11.43
N TRP A 145 -17.97 -12.84 11.44
CA TRP A 145 -17.90 -14.19 10.85
C TRP A 145 -18.93 -14.44 9.75
N LYS A 146 -19.78 -13.45 9.44
CA LYS A 146 -20.89 -13.61 8.50
C LYS A 146 -20.62 -12.88 7.20
N VAL A 147 -20.61 -13.64 6.11
CA VAL A 147 -20.44 -13.15 4.74
C VAL A 147 -21.68 -13.49 3.93
N LYS A 148 -22.21 -12.53 3.19
CA LYS A 148 -23.33 -12.71 2.26
C LYS A 148 -22.85 -12.46 0.83
N ARG A 149 -23.11 -13.41 -0.08
CA ARG A 149 -22.86 -13.18 -1.52
C ARG A 149 -23.87 -12.15 -2.05
N LEU A 150 -23.37 -11.23 -2.86
CA LEU A 150 -24.22 -10.26 -3.56
C LEU A 150 -24.83 -10.94 -4.78
N ASN A 151 -26.15 -11.03 -4.82
CA ASN A 151 -26.87 -11.58 -5.97
C ASN A 151 -26.68 -10.67 -7.19
N ASP A 152 -26.57 -11.28 -8.37
CA ASP A 152 -26.62 -10.62 -9.68
C ASP A 152 -25.54 -9.57 -9.98
N LYS A 153 -24.41 -9.62 -9.28
CA LYS A 153 -23.27 -8.74 -9.59
C LYS A 153 -22.63 -9.14 -10.93
N LYS A 154 -22.84 -8.30 -11.95
CA LYS A 154 -22.07 -8.32 -13.20
C LYS A 154 -20.96 -7.29 -13.11
N TRP A 155 -19.71 -7.71 -13.30
CA TRP A 155 -18.61 -6.77 -13.41
C TRP A 155 -18.71 -6.01 -14.74
N GLN A 156 -18.80 -4.69 -14.64
CA GLN A 156 -18.72 -3.80 -15.79
C GLN A 156 -17.45 -2.99 -15.62
N THR A 157 -16.41 -3.36 -16.35
CA THR A 157 -15.14 -2.64 -16.33
C THR A 157 -15.29 -1.34 -17.11
N LYS A 158 -14.82 -0.24 -16.53
CA LYS A 158 -14.75 1.07 -17.16
C LYS A 158 -13.32 1.28 -17.65
N VAL A 159 -13.14 2.09 -18.69
CA VAL A 159 -11.80 2.50 -19.17
C VAL A 159 -10.96 3.08 -18.03
N GLN A 160 -11.59 3.83 -17.12
CA GLN A 160 -10.93 4.41 -15.95
C GLN A 160 -10.35 3.34 -15.00
N ASP A 161 -10.99 2.17 -14.88
CA ASP A 161 -10.50 1.09 -14.02
C ASP A 161 -9.16 0.55 -14.58
N TRP A 162 -9.09 0.37 -15.90
CA TRP A 162 -7.86 0.01 -16.58
C TRP A 162 -6.78 1.08 -16.45
N VAL A 163 -7.13 2.36 -16.58
CA VAL A 163 -6.16 3.45 -16.40
C VAL A 163 -5.51 3.39 -15.02
N TYR A 164 -6.29 3.24 -13.94
CA TYR A 164 -5.74 3.12 -12.59
C TYR A 164 -4.92 1.84 -12.41
N TRP A 165 -5.37 0.72 -12.98
CA TRP A 165 -4.67 -0.55 -12.87
C TRP A 165 -3.31 -0.51 -13.56
N PHE A 166 -3.25 -0.02 -14.80
CA PHE A 166 -2.00 0.16 -15.54
C PHE A 166 -1.09 1.21 -14.90
N ALA A 167 -1.64 2.33 -14.43
CA ALA A 167 -0.86 3.32 -13.67
C ALA A 167 -0.25 2.70 -12.41
N GLY A 168 -1.01 1.87 -11.68
CA GLY A 168 -0.51 1.13 -10.53
C GLY A 168 0.64 0.19 -10.89
N LEU A 169 0.51 -0.59 -11.96
CA LEU A 169 1.60 -1.45 -12.44
C LEU A 169 2.85 -0.65 -12.83
N LEU A 170 2.70 0.45 -13.55
CA LEU A 170 3.82 1.31 -13.93
C LEU A 170 4.53 1.87 -12.69
N LEU A 171 3.77 2.30 -11.67
CA LEU A 171 4.33 2.75 -10.40
C LEU A 171 5.12 1.64 -9.70
N LEU A 172 4.63 0.38 -9.69
CA LEU A 172 5.39 -0.75 -9.14
C LEU A 172 6.67 -1.03 -9.90
N ILE A 173 6.65 -0.97 -11.23
CA ILE A 173 7.85 -1.15 -12.06
C ILE A 173 8.86 -0.04 -11.74
N LEU A 174 8.42 1.22 -11.68
CA LEU A 174 9.28 2.35 -11.34
C LEU A 174 9.88 2.24 -9.95
N ALA A 175 9.10 1.79 -8.96
CA ALA A 175 9.58 1.54 -7.61
C ALA A 175 10.66 0.44 -7.60
N ALA A 176 10.39 -0.70 -8.25
CA ALA A 176 11.32 -1.82 -8.31
C ALA A 176 12.62 -1.47 -9.08
N VAL A 177 12.55 -0.70 -10.17
CA VAL A 177 13.74 -0.19 -10.87
C VAL A 177 14.58 0.68 -9.94
N ARG A 178 13.94 1.56 -9.18
CA ARG A 178 14.63 2.47 -8.25
C ARG A 178 15.30 1.75 -7.08
N GLU A 179 14.77 0.61 -6.63
CA GLU A 179 15.35 -0.15 -5.52
C GLU A 179 16.55 -1.02 -5.91
N VAL A 180 16.70 -1.33 -7.20
CA VAL A 180 17.79 -2.18 -7.72
C VAL A 180 18.99 -1.35 -8.20
N GLN A 181 18.80 -0.04 -8.39
CA GLN A 181 19.86 0.93 -8.73
C GLN A 181 20.59 1.43 -7.49
#